data_AF-A0A1M6ERT2-F1
#
_entry.id   AF-A0A1M6ERT2-F1
#
_cell.length_a   1.000
_cell.length_b   1.000
_cell.length_c   1.000
_cell.angle_alpha   90.00
_cell.angle_beta   90.00
_cell.angle_gamma   90.00
#
_symmetry.space_group_name_H-M   'P 1'
#
loop_
_entity.id
_entity.type
_entity.pdbx_description
1 polymer ?
#
loop_
_entity_poly.entity_id
_entity_poly.type
_entity_poly.pdbx_seq_one_letter_code
_entity_poly.pdbx_strand_id
1 'polypeptide(L)' 'MTLIIVMLKVLIFALCAGAAISVLVYVPLMAYTIPYALWVGHQNTMGRQKDKDKENIFQAARNATKLYKAWITGQKPTF' A
#
# COMPACT_ATOMS: atom_id res chain seq x y z
N MET A 1 18.01 25.49 29.94
CA MET A 1 17.91 24.02 30.19
C MET A 1 16.48 23.52 30.03
N THR A 2 15.49 24.12 30.71
CA THR A 2 14.06 23.73 30.63
C THR A 2 13.43 23.80 29.24
N LEU A 3 13.63 24.89 28.49
CA LEU A 3 13.09 25.03 27.12
C LEU A 3 13.60 23.95 26.15
N ILE A 4 14.89 23.62 26.24
CA ILE A 4 15.52 22.59 25.38
C ILE A 4 14.91 21.21 25.68
N ILE A 5 14.68 20.89 26.96
CA ILE A 5 14.05 19.63 27.38
C ILE A 5 12.60 19.55 26.88
N VAL A 6 11.85 20.65 26.92
CA VAL A 6 10.47 20.71 26.39
C VAL A 6 10.45 20.51 24.88
N MET A 7 11.32 21.21 24.14
CA MET A 7 11.45 21.05 22.68
C MET A 7 11.79 19.61 22.28
N LEU A 8 12.72 18.97 23.02
CA LEU A 8 13.09 17.57 22.78
C LEU A 8 11.90 16.62 22.99
N LYS A 9 11.11 16.80 24.05
CA LYS A 9 9.91 15.99 24.31
C LYS A 9 8.87 16.14 23.19
N VAL A 10 8.63 17.36 22.72
CA VAL A 10 7.71 17.63 21.61
C VAL A 10 8.18 16.96 20.33
N LEU A 11 9.49 17.02 20.04
CA LEU A 11 10.07 16.37 18.87
C LEU A 11 9.89 14.85 18.92
N ILE A 12 10.22 14.22 20.05
CA ILE A 12 10.05 12.78 20.24
C ILE A 12 8.59 12.39 20.09
N PHE A 13 7.67 13.15 20.69
CA PHE A 13 6.24 12.90 20.58
C PHE A 13 5.76 12.99 19.13
N ALA A 14 6.18 14.02 18.38
CA ALA A 14 5.81 14.18 16.98
C ALA A 14 6.33 13.01 16.11
N LEU A 15 7.56 12.54 16.36
CA LEU A 15 8.12 11.37 15.68
C LEU A 15 7.33 10.10 15.98
N CYS A 16 7.00 9.86 17.26
CA CYS A 16 6.19 8.70 17.66
C CYS A 16 4.77 8.75 17.07
N ALA A 17 4.11 9.91 17.11
CA ALA A 17 2.79 10.08 16.51
C ALA A 17 2.84 9.87 14.99
N GLY A 18 3.84 10.42 14.31
CA GLY A 18 4.05 10.21 12.88
C GLY A 18 4.26 8.73 12.52
N ALA A 19 5.06 8.00 13.31
CA ALA A 19 5.27 6.57 13.13
C ALA A 19 4.00 5.74 13.38
N ALA A 20 3.23 6.08 14.42
CA ALA A 20 1.97 5.40 14.70
C ALA A 20 0.95 5.59 13.56
N ILE A 21 0.81 6.82 13.06
CA ILE A 21 -0.08 7.14 11.94
C ILE A 21 0.39 6.44 10.66
N SER A 22 1.69 6.43 10.38
CA SER A 22 2.21 5.76 9.18
C SER A 22 1.95 4.26 9.21
N VAL A 23 2.18 3.59 10.34
CA VAL A 23 1.85 2.16 10.50
C VAL A 23 0.35 1.93 10.31
N LEU A 24 -0.49 2.76 10.93
CA LEU A 24 -1.95 2.63 10.86
C LEU A 24 -2.49 2.80 9.42
N VAL A 25 -1.86 3.61 8.59
CA VAL A 25 -2.29 3.83 7.19
C VAL A 25 -1.63 2.86 6.22
N TYR A 26 -0.31 2.68 6.29
CA TYR A 26 0.45 1.92 5.28
C TYR A 26 0.35 0.41 5.48
N VAL A 27 0.23 -0.10 6.72
CA VAL A 27 0.11 -1.55 6.95
C VAL A 27 -1.21 -2.10 6.37
N PRO A 28 -2.39 -1.49 6.61
CA PRO A 28 -3.62 -1.94 5.97
C PRO A 28 -3.59 -1.79 4.45
N LEU A 29 -2.99 -0.71 3.93
CA LEU A 29 -2.85 -0.50 2.49
C LEU A 29 -1.99 -1.59 1.85
N MET A 30 -0.88 -1.97 2.50
CA MET A 30 -0.03 -3.06 2.04
C MET A 30 -0.75 -4.40 2.11
N ALA A 31 -1.45 -4.70 3.21
CA ALA A 31 -2.23 -5.92 3.33
C ALA A 31 -3.31 -6.02 2.23
N TYR A 32 -3.96 -4.90 1.92
CA TYR A 32 -4.96 -4.81 0.86
C TYR A 32 -4.38 -5.03 -0.54
N THR A 33 -3.09 -4.76 -0.79
CA THR A 33 -2.47 -4.97 -2.12
C THR A 33 -1.87 -6.37 -2.30
N ILE A 34 -1.72 -7.18 -1.25
CA ILE A 34 -1.11 -8.52 -1.34
C ILE A 34 -1.81 -9.44 -2.37
N PRO A 35 -3.14 -9.61 -2.37
CA PRO A 35 -3.80 -10.49 -3.34
C PRO A 35 -3.58 -10.03 -4.79
N TYR A 36 -3.55 -8.72 -5.03
CA TYR A 36 -3.22 -8.16 -6.33
C TYR A 36 -1.78 -8.49 -6.74
N ALA A 37 -0.81 -8.30 -5.85
CA ALA A 37 0.59 -8.61 -6.12
C ALA A 37 0.80 -10.10 -6.45
N LEU A 38 0.15 -11.00 -5.70
CA LEU A 38 0.18 -12.44 -5.98
C LEU A 38 -0.46 -12.77 -7.34
N TRP A 39 -1.59 -12.14 -7.66
CA TRP A 39 -2.25 -12.32 -8.94
C TRP A 39 -1.40 -11.83 -10.12
N VAL A 40 -0.79 -10.65 -10.01
CA VAL A 40 0.15 -10.12 -11.02
C VAL A 40 1.34 -11.04 -11.19
N GLY A 41 1.93 -11.54 -10.09
CA GLY A 41 3.02 -12.52 -10.15
C GLY A 41 2.62 -13.79 -10.91
N HIS A 42 1.43 -14.32 -10.66
CA HIS A 42 0.90 -15.45 -11.42
C HIS A 42 0.70 -15.10 -12.92
N GLN A 43 0.13 -13.95 -13.25
CA GLN A 43 -0.02 -13.52 -14.66
C GLN A 43 1.35 -13.38 -15.36
N ASN A 44 2.35 -12.85 -14.66
CA ASN A 44 3.70 -12.69 -15.19
C ASN A 44 4.34 -14.05 -15.54
N THR A 45 4.10 -15.10 -14.74
CA THR A 45 4.57 -16.47 -15.08
C THR A 45 3.91 -17.03 -16.35
N MET A 46 2.70 -16.60 -16.66
CA MET A 46 1.99 -16.94 -17.91
C MET A 46 2.33 -15.98 -19.08
N GLY A 47 3.27 -15.05 -18.87
CA GLY A 47 3.69 -14.06 -19.86
C GLY A 47 2.70 -12.90 -20.08
N ARG A 48 1.71 -12.74 -19.21
CA ARG A 48 0.67 -11.69 -19.27
C ARG A 48 0.97 -10.57 -18.27
N GLN A 49 0.47 -9.35 -18.52
CA GLN A 49 0.55 -8.21 -17.58
C GLN A 49 1.98 -7.84 -17.12
N LYS A 50 3.00 -8.06 -17.97
CA LYS A 50 4.42 -7.74 -17.67
C LYS A 50 4.67 -6.26 -17.37
N ASP A 51 3.80 -5.37 -17.85
CA ASP A 51 3.82 -3.94 -17.58
C ASP A 51 3.47 -3.59 -16.12
N LYS A 52 2.80 -4.50 -15.40
CA LYS A 52 2.31 -4.30 -14.04
C LYS A 52 3.33 -4.58 -12.94
N ASP A 53 4.52 -5.06 -13.30
CA ASP A 53 5.60 -5.38 -12.35
C ASP A 53 6.30 -4.13 -11.79
N LYS A 54 6.17 -2.98 -12.48
CA LYS A 54 6.83 -1.71 -12.11
C LYS A 54 5.87 -0.64 -11.56
N GLU A 55 4.77 -1.06 -10.93
CA GLU A 55 3.77 -0.11 -10.43
C GLU A 55 4.11 0.44 -9.05
N ASN A 56 3.85 1.73 -8.85
CA ASN A 56 3.94 2.35 -7.53
C ASN A 56 2.82 1.83 -6.61
N ILE A 57 3.02 1.88 -5.28
CA ILE A 57 2.06 1.36 -4.27
C ILE A 57 0.65 1.92 -4.46
N PHE A 58 0.51 3.21 -4.80
CA PHE A 58 -0.81 3.82 -5.06
C PHE A 58 -1.47 3.30 -6.35
N GLN A 59 -0.67 3.05 -7.40
CA GLN A 59 -1.17 2.45 -8.64
C GLN A 59 -1.57 0.99 -8.40
N ALA A 60 -0.76 0.25 -7.65
CA ALA A 60 -1.06 -1.11 -7.22
C ALA A 60 -2.33 -1.17 -6.37
N ALA A 61 -2.57 -0.24 -5.46
CA ALA A 61 -3.81 -0.16 -4.68
C ALA A 61 -5.05 0.14 -5.54
N ARG A 62 -4.91 1.05 -6.53
CA ARG A 62 -5.98 1.34 -7.48
C ARG A 62 -6.30 0.12 -8.34
N ASN A 63 -5.29 -0.57 -8.84
CA ASN A 63 -5.46 -1.77 -9.64
C ASN A 63 -5.95 -2.96 -8.83
N ALA A 64 -5.52 -3.11 -7.57
CA ALA A 64 -6.10 -4.06 -6.63
C ALA A 64 -7.60 -3.86 -6.49
N THR A 65 -8.06 -2.60 -6.39
CA THR A 65 -9.49 -2.29 -6.33
C THR A 65 -10.22 -2.67 -7.63
N LYS A 66 -9.62 -2.44 -8.80
CA LYS A 66 -10.18 -2.88 -10.09
C LYS A 66 -10.26 -4.42 -10.17
N LEU A 67 -9.23 -5.11 -9.70
CA LEU A 67 -9.17 -6.57 -9.63
C LEU A 67 -10.28 -7.11 -8.71
N TYR A 68 -10.45 -6.55 -7.52
CA TYR A 68 -11.48 -7.00 -6.58
C TYR A 68 -12.88 -6.72 -7.10
N LYS A 69 -13.10 -5.55 -7.71
CA LYS A 69 -14.37 -5.25 -8.37
C LYS A 69 -14.67 -6.31 -9.44
N ALA A 70 -13.70 -6.64 -10.28
CA ALA A 70 -13.86 -7.64 -11.33
C ALA A 70 -14.12 -9.05 -10.77
N TRP A 71 -13.43 -9.45 -9.69
CA TRP A 71 -13.70 -10.71 -9.00
C TRP A 71 -15.11 -10.77 -8.42
N ILE A 72 -15.59 -9.68 -7.81
CA ILE A 72 -16.95 -9.60 -7.25
C ILE A 72 -18.01 -9.63 -8.35
N THR A 73 -17.77 -8.96 -9.48
CA THR A 73 -18.73 -8.90 -10.60
C THR A 73 -18.60 -10.08 -11.58
N GLY A 74 -17.67 -11.00 -11.37
CA GLY A 74 -17.38 -12.11 -12.28
C GLY A 74 -16.83 -11.68 -13.64
N GLN A 75 -16.39 -10.43 -13.76
CA GLN A 75 -15.86 -9.86 -15.00
C GLN A 75 -14.35 -10.05 -15.09
N LYS A 76 -13.79 -9.94 -16.30
CA LYS A 76 -12.34 -9.88 -16.46
C LYS A 76 -11.85 -8.50 -16.00
N PRO A 77 -10.75 -8.43 -15.24
CA PRO A 77 -10.22 -7.16 -14.77
C PRO A 77 -9.67 -6.34 -15.94
N THR A 78 -10.12 -5.09 -16.04
CA THR A 78 -9.67 -4.09 -17.02
C THR A 78 -8.82 -3.03 -16.30
N PHE A 79 -7.53 -2.97 -16.63
CA PHE A 79 -6.57 -2.10 -15.95
C PHE A 79 -6.28 -0.81 -16.71
#